data_AF-A0A1E5H748-F1
#
_entry.id   AF-A0A1E5H748-F1
#
_cell.length_a   1.000
_cell.length_b   1.000
_cell.length_c   1.000
_cell.angle_alpha   90.00
_cell.angle_beta   90.00
_cell.angle_gamma   90.00
#
_symmetry.space_group_name_H-M   'P 1'
#
loop_
_entity.id
_entity.type
_entity.pdbx_description
1 polymer ?
#
loop_
_entity_poly.entity_id
_entity_poly.type
_entity_poly.pdbx_seq_one_letter_code
_entity_poly.pdbx_strand_id
1 'polypeptide(L)'
;MFLDQKISGFIDFDLSEKTIRLFDPCYCATSILSSLSADQYEQWLPILNGILQGYDQENPLTLEEKKALFYVICAIQLICVAYFSDQDNADDTTKQLAQTNRNMLEYIVQKKEEIQAIFNEN
;
A
#
# COMPACT_ATOMS: atom_id res chain seq x y z
N MET A 1 -9.44 12.95 7.30
CA MET A 1 -10.82 13.39 7.60
C MET A 1 -11.40 14.12 6.40
N PHE A 2 -12.72 14.08 6.25
CA PHE A 2 -13.43 14.81 5.20
C PHE A 2 -14.46 15.76 5.80
N LEU A 3 -14.54 16.97 5.25
CA LEU A 3 -15.61 17.95 5.50
C LEU A 3 -16.09 18.42 4.12
N ASP A 4 -17.39 18.32 3.85
CA ASP A 4 -18.00 18.71 2.57
C ASP A 4 -17.29 18.08 1.35
N GLN A 5 -16.98 16.78 1.43
CA GLN A 5 -16.25 16.00 0.42
C GLN A 5 -14.82 16.49 0.13
N LYS A 6 -14.28 17.37 0.96
CA LYS A 6 -12.88 17.83 0.88
C LYS A 6 -12.08 17.27 2.03
N ILE A 7 -10.80 16.99 1.78
CA ILE A 7 -9.87 16.63 2.84
C ILE A 7 -9.79 17.80 3.82
N SER A 8 -10.14 17.56 5.07
CA SER A 8 -10.15 18.57 6.14
C SER A 8 -8.96 18.44 7.10
N GLY A 9 -8.23 17.33 7.04
CA GLY A 9 -7.03 17.12 7.84
C GLY A 9 -6.59 15.66 7.88
N PHE A 10 -5.33 15.46 8.26
CA PHE A 10 -4.73 14.17 8.59
C PHE A 10 -4.63 14.04 10.11
N ILE A 11 -4.70 12.81 10.61
CA ILE A 11 -4.63 12.46 12.04
C ILE A 11 -3.63 11.32 12.20
N ASP A 12 -3.36 10.94 13.46
CA ASP A 12 -2.53 9.77 13.80
C ASP A 12 -1.08 9.90 13.32
N PHE A 13 -0.36 10.86 13.93
CA PHE A 13 1.03 11.18 13.61
C PHE A 13 2.05 10.38 14.45
N ASP A 14 1.60 9.40 15.25
CA ASP A 14 2.45 8.68 16.21
C ASP A 14 3.58 7.88 15.54
N LEU A 15 3.40 7.50 14.26
CA LEU A 15 4.38 6.78 13.44
C LEU A 15 5.09 7.68 12.41
N SER A 16 5.03 9.01 12.57
CA SER A 16 5.62 9.94 11.60
C SER A 16 7.14 9.90 11.64
N GLU A 17 7.74 9.49 10.53
CA GLU A 17 9.19 9.30 10.42
C GLU A 17 9.75 9.93 9.14
N LYS A 18 11.03 10.29 9.17
CA LYS A 18 11.76 10.67 7.94
C LYS A 18 12.18 9.42 7.19
N THR A 19 11.42 9.05 6.17
CA THR A 19 11.65 7.82 5.38
C THR A 19 11.43 8.06 3.88
N ILE A 20 11.48 6.98 3.09
CA ILE A 20 11.11 7.01 1.67
C ILE A 20 9.65 7.46 1.52
N ARG A 21 9.43 8.57 0.81
CA ARG A 21 8.10 9.20 0.69
C ARG A 21 7.04 8.33 -0.01
N LEU A 22 7.46 7.30 -0.74
CA LEU A 22 6.56 6.30 -1.34
C LEU A 22 5.85 5.43 -0.30
N PHE A 23 6.37 5.36 0.93
CA PHE A 23 5.76 4.55 1.97
C PHE A 23 4.30 4.97 2.21
N ASP A 24 4.03 6.27 2.30
CA ASP A 24 2.68 6.80 2.57
C ASP A 24 1.63 6.43 1.51
N PRO A 25 1.80 6.74 0.20
CA PRO A 25 0.81 6.37 -0.81
C PRO A 25 0.69 4.85 -0.98
N CYS A 26 1.79 4.09 -0.86
CA CYS A 26 1.75 2.63 -0.94
C CYS A 26 1.06 1.99 0.28
N TYR A 27 1.30 2.53 1.48
CA TYR A 27 0.65 2.06 2.71
C TYR A 27 -0.84 2.37 2.68
N CYS A 28 -1.23 3.57 2.24
CA CYS A 28 -2.62 3.92 1.99
C CYS A 28 -3.29 2.96 1.00
N ALA A 29 -2.67 2.72 -0.16
CA ALA A 29 -3.22 1.81 -1.16
C ALA A 29 -3.36 0.37 -0.63
N THR A 30 -2.36 -0.15 0.10
CA THR A 30 -2.41 -1.50 0.66
C THR A 30 -3.38 -1.64 1.83
N SER A 31 -3.63 -0.57 2.60
CA SER A 31 -4.72 -0.53 3.58
C SER A 31 -6.08 -0.69 2.90
N ILE A 32 -6.29 -0.04 1.74
CA ILE A 32 -7.50 -0.25 0.93
C ILE A 32 -7.59 -1.71 0.46
N LEU A 33 -6.50 -2.31 -0.04
CA LEU A 33 -6.47 -3.73 -0.42
C LEU A 33 -6.90 -4.64 0.74
N SER A 34 -6.45 -4.36 1.96
CA SER A 34 -6.80 -5.14 3.16
C SER A 34 -8.28 -5.10 3.53
N SER A 35 -9.01 -4.09 3.04
CA SER A 35 -10.46 -3.96 3.23
C SER A 35 -11.29 -4.67 2.15
N LEU A 36 -10.66 -5.13 1.06
CA LEU A 36 -11.31 -5.84 -0.03
C LEU A 36 -11.36 -7.35 0.25
N SER A 37 -12.40 -8.01 -0.24
CA SER A 37 -12.40 -9.47 -0.34
C SER A 37 -11.60 -9.93 -1.56
N ALA A 38 -11.13 -11.18 -1.55
CA ALA A 38 -10.27 -11.71 -2.62
C ALA A 38 -10.89 -11.62 -4.03
N ASP A 39 -12.21 -11.75 -4.15
CA ASP A 39 -12.97 -11.59 -5.41
C ASP A 39 -13.01 -10.13 -5.91
N GLN A 40 -12.64 -9.16 -5.07
CA GLN A 40 -12.59 -7.73 -5.38
C GLN A 40 -11.17 -7.21 -5.63
N TYR A 41 -10.13 -8.04 -5.49
CA TYR A 41 -8.73 -7.60 -5.60
C TYR A 41 -8.40 -6.93 -6.93
N GLU A 42 -9.03 -7.32 -8.04
CA GLU A 42 -8.83 -6.67 -9.35
C GLU A 42 -9.23 -5.18 -9.36
N GLN A 43 -10.03 -4.71 -8.40
CA GLN A 43 -10.37 -3.29 -8.25
C GLN A 43 -9.21 -2.47 -7.67
N TRP A 44 -8.22 -3.13 -7.07
CA TRP A 44 -7.13 -2.46 -6.37
C TRP A 44 -6.12 -1.78 -7.30
N LEU A 45 -5.80 -2.39 -8.45
CA LEU A 45 -4.83 -1.80 -9.38
C LEU A 45 -5.25 -0.42 -9.91
N PRO A 46 -6.51 -0.20 -10.33
CA PRO A 46 -7.01 1.14 -10.65
C PRO A 46 -6.90 2.14 -9.48
N ILE A 47 -7.13 1.68 -8.24
CA ILE A 47 -7.02 2.52 -7.03
C ILE A 47 -5.56 2.90 -6.79
N LEU A 48 -4.64 1.93 -6.85
CA LEU A 48 -3.21 2.14 -6.73
C LEU A 48 -2.72 3.15 -7.77
N ASN A 49 -3.11 2.97 -9.04
CA ASN A 49 -2.77 3.90 -10.11
C ASN A 49 -3.30 5.32 -9.82
N GLY A 50 -4.57 5.46 -9.45
CA GLY A 50 -5.17 6.77 -9.14
C GLY A 50 -4.46 7.51 -8.00
N ILE A 51 -4.11 6.79 -6.92
CA ILE A 51 -3.36 7.36 -5.78
C ILE A 51 -1.97 7.82 -6.24
N LEU A 52 -1.25 6.98 -6.97
CA LEU A 52 0.13 7.26 -7.39
C LEU A 52 0.22 8.38 -8.42
N GLN A 53 -0.69 8.43 -9.39
CA GLN A 53 -0.74 9.50 -10.38
C GLN A 53 -1.07 10.84 -9.73
N GLY A 54 -2.04 10.87 -8.81
CA GLY A 54 -2.35 12.08 -8.04
C GLY A 54 -1.19 12.54 -7.16
N TYR A 55 -0.47 11.60 -6.54
CA TYR A 55 0.72 11.92 -5.74
C TYR A 55 1.87 12.47 -6.61
N ASP A 56 2.15 11.83 -7.75
CA ASP A 56 3.19 12.26 -8.71
C ASP A 56 2.88 13.64 -9.32
N GLN A 57 1.60 13.96 -9.53
CA GLN A 57 1.18 15.26 -10.04
C GLN A 57 1.49 16.40 -9.06
N GLU A 58 1.22 16.22 -7.77
CA GLU A 58 1.45 17.26 -6.75
C GLU A 58 2.91 17.29 -6.26
N ASN A 59 3.58 16.13 -6.23
CA ASN A 59 4.96 16.00 -5.79
C ASN A 59 5.73 14.97 -6.64
N PRO A 60 6.27 15.41 -7.80
CA PRO A 60 6.87 14.52 -8.79
C PRO A 60 7.88 13.53 -8.20
N LEU A 61 7.65 12.26 -8.49
CA LEU A 61 8.53 11.15 -8.16
C LEU A 61 9.68 11.11 -9.16
N THR A 62 10.87 10.83 -8.64
CA THR A 62 12.04 10.56 -9.46
C THR A 62 11.87 9.23 -10.20
N LEU A 63 12.67 9.04 -11.25
CA LEU A 63 12.70 7.78 -11.97
C LEU A 63 13.04 6.58 -11.06
N GLU A 64 13.95 6.78 -10.10
CA GLU A 64 14.37 5.72 -9.18
C GLU A 64 13.28 5.36 -8.17
N GLU A 65 12.50 6.35 -7.72
CA GLU A 65 11.30 6.08 -6.91
C GLU A 65 10.25 5.31 -7.70
N LYS A 66 9.96 5.71 -8.94
CA LYS A 66 9.00 5.00 -9.81
C LYS A 66 9.41 3.53 -10.01
N LYS A 67 10.71 3.27 -10.23
CA LYS A 67 11.25 1.89 -10.32
C LYS A 67 11.16 1.11 -9.00
N ALA A 68 11.25 1.79 -7.86
CA ALA A 68 11.20 1.16 -6.54
C ALA A 68 9.78 0.77 -6.10
N LEU A 69 8.73 1.29 -6.76
CA LEU A 69 7.33 1.15 -6.36
C LEU A 69 6.93 -0.27 -5.93
N PHE A 70 7.13 -1.26 -6.81
CA PHE A 70 6.78 -2.66 -6.53
C PHE A 70 7.46 -3.19 -5.26
N TYR A 71 8.72 -2.83 -5.06
CA TYR A 71 9.52 -3.29 -3.93
C TYR A 71 9.09 -2.63 -2.62
N VAL A 72 8.67 -1.36 -2.66
CA VAL A 72 8.12 -0.66 -1.49
C VAL A 72 6.81 -1.30 -1.05
N ILE A 73 5.91 -1.60 -1.99
CA ILE A 73 4.65 -2.30 -1.72
C ILE A 73 4.93 -3.68 -1.08
N CYS A 74 5.86 -4.45 -1.66
CA CYS A 74 6.27 -5.73 -1.10
C CYS A 74 6.84 -5.58 0.32
N ALA A 75 7.68 -4.57 0.55
CA ALA A 75 8.29 -4.32 1.86
C ALA A 75 7.23 -4.02 2.93
N ILE A 76 6.22 -3.22 2.62
CA ILE A 76 5.08 -2.96 3.52
C ILE A 76 4.39 -4.26 3.91
N GLN A 77 4.08 -5.11 2.92
CA GLN A 77 3.44 -6.41 3.20
C GLN A 77 4.31 -7.32 4.06
N LEU A 78 5.62 -7.38 3.79
CA LEU A 78 6.55 -8.16 4.60
C LEU A 78 6.64 -7.67 6.04
N ILE A 79 6.64 -6.35 6.26
CA ILE A 79 6.59 -5.74 7.60
C ILE A 79 5.30 -6.16 8.31
N CYS A 80 4.13 -6.02 7.66
CA CYS A 80 2.85 -6.43 8.24
C CYS A 80 2.82 -7.94 8.56
N VAL A 81 3.26 -8.80 7.64
CA VAL A 81 3.35 -10.25 7.89
C VAL A 81 4.25 -10.55 9.07
N ALA A 82 5.42 -9.93 9.17
CA ALA A 82 6.35 -10.15 10.27
C ALA A 82 5.75 -9.69 11.61
N TYR A 83 5.19 -8.48 11.65
CA TYR A 83 4.59 -7.90 12.85
C TYR A 83 3.41 -8.73 13.38
N PHE A 84 2.52 -9.17 12.50
CA PHE A 84 1.35 -9.96 12.89
C PHE A 84 1.64 -11.45 13.09
N SER A 85 2.77 -11.96 12.57
CA SER A 85 3.22 -13.34 12.85
C SER A 85 4.00 -13.45 14.17
N ASP A 86 4.28 -12.32 14.84
CA ASP A 86 5.00 -12.29 16.10
C ASP A 86 4.21 -13.02 17.21
N GLN A 87 4.90 -13.92 17.91
CA GLN A 87 4.31 -14.75 18.97
C GLN A 87 3.86 -13.91 20.16
N ASP A 88 4.52 -12.77 20.40
CA ASP A 88 4.12 -11.82 21.44
C ASP A 88 2.75 -11.17 21.14
N ASN A 89 2.31 -11.21 19.88
CA ASN A 89 1.04 -10.67 19.40
C ASN A 89 -0.01 -11.77 19.07
N ALA A 90 0.25 -13.06 19.30
CA ALA A 90 -0.43 -14.19 18.65
C ALA A 90 -1.85 -14.57 19.15
N ASP A 91 -2.77 -13.60 19.23
CA ASP A 91 -4.20 -13.90 19.27
C ASP A 91 -4.75 -14.35 17.90
N ASP A 92 -6.03 -14.73 17.83
CA ASP A 92 -6.63 -15.20 16.58
C ASP A 92 -6.83 -14.08 15.55
N THR A 93 -6.95 -12.83 15.99
CA THR A 93 -7.08 -11.66 15.11
C THR A 93 -5.76 -11.37 14.40
N THR A 94 -4.63 -11.38 15.11
CA THR A 94 -3.31 -11.15 14.50
C THR A 94 -2.92 -12.27 13.56
N LYS A 95 -3.25 -13.53 13.88
CA LYS A 95 -3.07 -14.65 12.93
C LYS A 95 -3.84 -14.44 11.63
N GLN A 96 -5.09 -13.97 11.72
CA GLN A 96 -5.89 -13.65 10.54
C GLN A 96 -5.27 -12.50 9.74
N LEU A 97 -4.82 -11.44 10.41
CA LEU A 97 -4.13 -10.32 9.75
C LEU A 97 -2.83 -10.77 9.06
N ALA A 98 -2.03 -11.62 9.69
CA ALA A 98 -0.84 -12.20 9.09
C ALA A 98 -1.19 -13.00 7.82
N GLN A 99 -2.25 -13.81 7.87
CA GLN A 99 -2.71 -14.57 6.70
C GLN A 99 -3.24 -13.66 5.59
N THR A 100 -4.02 -12.64 5.92
CA THR A 100 -4.51 -11.65 4.95
C THR A 100 -3.35 -10.96 4.24
N ASN A 101 -2.33 -10.49 4.98
CA ASN A 101 -1.17 -9.84 4.38
C ASN A 101 -0.32 -10.80 3.52
N ARG A 102 -0.27 -12.10 3.85
CA ARG A 102 0.35 -13.11 2.97
C ARG A 102 -0.40 -13.26 1.65
N ASN A 103 -1.73 -13.37 1.70
CA ASN A 103 -2.56 -13.48 0.50
C ASN A 103 -2.46 -12.22 -0.38
N MET A 104 -2.43 -11.04 0.26
CA MET A 104 -2.22 -9.77 -0.45
C MET A 104 -0.84 -9.72 -1.10
N LEU A 105 0.22 -10.17 -0.41
CA LEU A 105 1.56 -10.24 -0.99
C LEU A 105 1.60 -11.17 -2.21
N GLU A 106 0.96 -12.34 -2.15
CA GLU A 106 0.87 -13.26 -3.29
C GLU A 106 0.18 -12.59 -4.48
N TYR A 107 -0.94 -11.90 -4.24
CA TYR A 107 -1.63 -11.13 -5.27
C TYR A 107 -0.75 -10.03 -5.87
N ILE A 108 -0.09 -9.22 -5.03
CA ILE A 108 0.82 -8.14 -5.45
C ILE A 108 1.95 -8.69 -6.33
N VAL A 109 2.53 -9.83 -5.96
CA VAL A 109 3.60 -10.47 -6.74
C VAL A 109 3.10 -10.92 -8.11
N GLN A 110 1.88 -11.45 -8.21
CA GLN A 110 1.27 -11.82 -9.49
C GLN A 110 1.05 -10.59 -10.39
N LYS A 111 0.78 -9.43 -9.80
CA LYS A 111 0.54 -8.16 -10.49
C LYS A 111 1.80 -7.33 -10.74
N LYS A 112 3.00 -7.90 -10.57
CA LYS A 112 4.27 -7.17 -10.69
C LYS A 112 4.39 -6.37 -11.99
N GLU A 113 4.11 -6.98 -13.14
CA GLU A 113 4.27 -6.34 -14.45
C GLU A 113 3.31 -5.14 -14.59
N GLU A 114 2.05 -5.31 -14.18
CA GLU A 114 1.03 -4.25 -14.17
C GLU A 114 1.44 -3.09 -13.24
N ILE A 115 1.97 -3.39 -12.05
CA ILE A 115 2.47 -2.37 -11.10
C ILE A 115 3.66 -1.61 -11.68
N GLN A 116 4.61 -2.33 -12.31
CA GLN A 116 5.78 -1.69 -12.94
C GLN A 116 5.40 -0.88 -14.18
N ALA A 117 4.25 -1.19 -14.80
CA ALA A 117 3.74 -0.45 -15.95
C ALA A 117 3.00 0.85 -15.60
N ILE A 118 2.66 1.10 -14.32
CA ILE A 118 1.91 2.30 -13.87
C ILE A 118 2.52 3.61 -14.38
N PHE A 119 3.86 3.66 -14.48
CA PHE A 119 4.60 4.84 -14.95
C PHE A 119 5.29 4.64 -16.31
N ASN A 120 4.97 3.56 -17.03
CA ASN A 120 5.59 3.25 -18.33
C ASN A 120 4.93 3.95 -19.53
N GLU A 121 4.06 4.95 -19.29
CA GLU A 121 3.42 5.72 -20.35
C GLU A 121 3.73 7.21 -20.20
N ASN A 122 4.50 7.72 -21.17
CA ASN A 122 4.34 8.99 -21.86
C ASN A 122 4.84 8.81 -23.30
#